data_AF-A0A842YBI1-F1
#
_entry.id   AF-A0A842YBI1-F1
#
_cell.length_a   1.000
_cell.length_b   1.000
_cell.length_c   1.000
_cell.angle_alpha   90.00
_cell.angle_beta   90.00
_cell.angle_gamma   90.00
#
_symmetry.space_group_name_H-M   'P 1'
#
loop_
_entity.id
_entity.type
_entity.pdbx_description
1 polymer ?
#
loop_
_entity_poly.entity_id
_entity_poly.type
_entity_poly.pdbx_seq_one_letter_code
_entity_poly.pdbx_strand_id
1 'polypeptide(L)'
;DKHPAPNIMIESGRGITASAALVIVEALEVRSVFPVSGGNYFSETAEVKEEEYLERIRKVTELTELVDIWNKFHSHFGGMTLAGLGAIFEREMIVGVLERATREKLVTLGIQSFASEKQVRSFWHPEHIVVGNFSVFNSIADYVLVQQHLPVVPISNLHVHPETTVRLVDITCDSDGEISHFYLQNTDKVWFTKDKRPLTMPGGKMGDGIPVGILDELPGSHFILALVGAYQDAIEMDHNLLGDLPDVELRLREDNTWGITWITGAESIEHLLRDVGYADINVDEDPYMNS
;
A
#
# COMPACT_ATOMS: atom_id res chain seq x y z
N ASP A 1 -0.17 -25.70 52.44
CA ASP A 1 -0.58 -24.35 52.01
C ASP A 1 -1.92 -23.96 52.62
N LYS A 2 -2.01 -22.77 53.23
CA LYS A 2 -3.13 -22.37 54.10
C LYS A 2 -4.35 -21.78 53.36
N HIS A 3 -4.27 -21.64 52.04
CA HIS A 3 -5.37 -21.20 51.20
C HIS A 3 -5.32 -21.94 49.86
N PRO A 4 -6.48 -22.36 49.31
CA PRO A 4 -6.54 -22.90 47.96
C PRO A 4 -6.12 -21.82 46.95
N ALA A 5 -5.47 -22.23 45.85
CA ALA A 5 -5.17 -21.33 44.76
C ALA A 5 -6.47 -20.72 44.19
N PRO A 6 -6.47 -19.43 43.79
CA PRO A 6 -7.65 -18.81 43.22
C PRO A 6 -7.96 -19.37 41.83
N ASN A 7 -9.22 -19.26 41.42
CA ASN A 7 -9.60 -19.45 40.02
C ASN A 7 -9.08 -18.27 39.21
N ILE A 8 -8.43 -18.55 38.08
CA ILE A 8 -7.95 -17.53 37.15
C ILE A 8 -9.00 -17.37 36.04
N MET A 9 -9.45 -16.13 35.82
CA MET A 9 -10.32 -15.74 34.71
C MET A 9 -9.55 -14.80 33.79
N ILE A 10 -9.71 -14.96 32.48
CA ILE A 10 -9.10 -14.10 31.47
C ILE A 10 -10.19 -13.55 30.53
N GLU A 11 -10.05 -12.27 30.15
CA GLU A 11 -10.98 -11.56 29.26
C GLU A 11 -10.26 -11.19 27.95
N SER A 12 -9.57 -12.18 27.35
CA SER A 12 -8.69 -11.99 26.20
C SER A 12 -9.45 -11.99 24.87
N GLY A 13 -10.43 -11.08 24.70
CA GLY A 13 -11.29 -11.00 23.52
C GLY A 13 -10.52 -10.95 22.19
N ARG A 14 -9.60 -9.98 22.05
CA ARG A 14 -8.73 -9.85 20.85
C ARG A 14 -7.97 -11.15 20.53
N GLY A 15 -7.52 -11.87 21.56
CA GLY A 15 -6.78 -13.13 21.37
C GLY A 15 -7.64 -14.27 20.81
N ILE A 16 -8.96 -14.17 20.94
CA ILE A 16 -9.92 -15.17 20.43
C ILE A 16 -10.43 -14.78 19.05
N THR A 17 -10.73 -13.49 18.82
CA THR A 17 -11.49 -13.06 17.63
C THR A 17 -10.63 -12.55 16.48
N ALA A 18 -9.39 -12.08 16.72
CA ALA A 18 -8.60 -11.40 15.67
C ALA A 18 -8.45 -12.21 14.38
N SER A 19 -8.16 -13.51 14.48
CA SER A 19 -7.97 -14.38 13.30
C SER A 19 -9.26 -14.94 12.69
N ALA A 20 -10.43 -14.60 13.25
CA ALA A 20 -11.72 -15.17 12.81
C ALA A 20 -12.26 -14.52 11.53
N ALA A 21 -11.77 -13.34 11.16
CA ALA A 21 -12.19 -12.60 9.98
C ALA A 21 -11.00 -12.10 9.15
N LEU A 22 -11.27 -11.88 7.87
CA LEU A 22 -10.40 -11.24 6.90
C LEU A 22 -11.25 -10.43 5.92
N VAL A 23 -10.70 -9.36 5.34
CA VAL A 23 -11.33 -8.63 4.25
C VAL A 23 -10.65 -9.01 2.94
N ILE A 24 -11.45 -9.28 1.91
CA ILE A 24 -10.96 -9.52 0.54
C ILE A 24 -11.20 -8.25 -0.27
N VAL A 25 -10.13 -7.73 -0.87
CA VAL A 25 -10.16 -6.50 -1.66
C VAL A 25 -9.79 -6.79 -3.09
N GLU A 26 -10.68 -6.46 -4.02
CA GLU A 26 -10.39 -6.49 -5.44
C GLU A 26 -9.48 -5.32 -5.82
N ALA A 27 -8.42 -5.59 -6.57
CA ALA A 27 -7.58 -4.57 -7.16
C ALA A 27 -8.18 -4.08 -8.48
N LEU A 28 -8.57 -2.81 -8.54
CA LEU A 28 -9.25 -2.21 -9.68
C LEU A 28 -8.27 -1.75 -10.76
N GLU A 29 -7.18 -1.10 -10.35
CA GLU A 29 -6.23 -0.46 -11.24
C GLU A 29 -4.84 -0.45 -10.62
N VAL A 30 -3.81 -0.46 -11.48
CA VAL A 30 -2.43 -0.15 -11.09
C VAL A 30 -1.99 1.13 -11.76
N ARG A 31 -1.42 2.05 -10.99
CA ARG A 31 -0.79 3.28 -11.45
C ARG A 31 0.68 3.29 -11.11
N SER A 32 1.47 4.02 -11.90
CA SER A 32 2.87 4.31 -11.62
C SER A 32 3.01 5.80 -11.34
N VAL A 33 3.85 6.16 -10.36
CA VAL A 33 4.21 7.57 -10.10
C VAL A 33 5.07 8.15 -11.23
N PHE A 34 5.81 7.29 -11.94
CA PHE A 34 6.61 7.68 -13.09
C PHE A 34 5.89 7.38 -14.41
N PRO A 35 5.98 8.27 -15.41
CA PRO A 35 5.41 7.99 -16.72
C PRO A 35 6.11 6.85 -17.46
N VAL A 36 5.41 6.24 -18.41
CA VAL A 36 5.93 5.14 -19.24
C VAL A 36 6.94 5.67 -20.27
N SER A 37 8.10 5.02 -20.36
CA SER A 37 9.14 5.32 -21.36
C SER A 37 8.61 5.14 -22.80
N GLY A 38 8.97 6.05 -23.71
CA GLY A 38 8.68 5.94 -25.14
C GLY A 38 7.44 6.68 -25.67
N GLY A 39 6.88 7.63 -24.91
CA GLY A 39 5.79 8.49 -25.36
C GLY A 39 6.23 9.65 -26.29
N ASN A 40 5.25 10.39 -26.83
CA ASN A 40 5.42 11.52 -27.76
C ASN A 40 6.22 12.73 -27.23
N TYR A 41 6.71 12.66 -25.99
CA TYR A 41 7.36 13.77 -25.30
C TYR A 41 8.86 13.57 -25.10
N PHE A 42 9.49 12.55 -25.68
CA PHE A 42 10.93 12.28 -25.47
C PHE A 42 11.80 13.06 -26.46
N SER A 43 12.57 14.03 -25.97
CA SER A 43 13.56 14.77 -26.75
C SER A 43 14.93 14.07 -26.79
N GLU A 44 15.67 14.29 -27.87
CA GLU A 44 17.05 13.82 -28.04
C GLU A 44 17.99 14.35 -26.93
N THR A 45 17.69 15.54 -26.38
CA THR A 45 18.47 16.12 -25.27
C THR A 45 18.22 15.37 -23.95
N ALA A 46 16.99 14.93 -23.71
CA ALA A 46 16.64 14.09 -22.55
C ALA A 46 17.37 12.74 -22.61
N GLU A 47 17.42 12.11 -23.79
CA GLU A 47 18.11 10.83 -24.02
C GLU A 47 19.61 10.91 -23.71
N VAL A 48 20.29 11.92 -24.24
CA VAL A 48 21.73 12.11 -23.98
C VAL A 48 22.01 12.32 -22.50
N LYS A 49 21.13 13.06 -21.81
CA LYS A 49 21.26 13.31 -20.37
C LYS A 49 21.00 12.06 -19.55
N GLU A 50 19.97 11.29 -19.90
CA GLU A 50 19.67 10.00 -19.27
C GLU A 50 20.90 9.08 -19.31
N GLU A 51 21.48 8.88 -20.49
CA GLU A 51 22.68 8.02 -20.65
C GLU A 51 23.89 8.59 -19.89
N GLU A 52 24.08 9.92 -19.89
CA GLU A 52 25.15 10.58 -19.10
C GLU A 52 25.04 10.23 -17.62
N TYR A 53 23.84 10.35 -17.03
CA TYR A 53 23.61 10.05 -15.63
C TYR A 53 23.69 8.54 -15.32
N LEU A 54 23.18 7.69 -16.21
CA LEU A 54 23.31 6.23 -16.09
C LEU A 54 24.77 5.80 -16.07
N GLU A 55 25.60 6.32 -16.97
CA GLU A 55 27.04 6.06 -17.00
C GLU A 55 27.76 6.50 -15.73
N ARG A 56 27.33 7.61 -15.13
CA ARG A 56 27.87 8.08 -13.85
C ARG A 56 27.49 7.13 -12.72
N ILE A 57 26.22 6.71 -12.63
CA ILE A 57 25.73 5.74 -11.63
C ILE A 57 26.47 4.41 -11.74
N ARG A 58 26.68 3.90 -12.96
CA ARG A 58 27.42 2.64 -13.21
C ARG A 58 28.82 2.66 -12.60
N LYS A 59 29.51 3.80 -12.66
CA LYS A 59 30.90 4.00 -12.18
C LYS A 59 31.02 4.24 -10.69
N VAL A 60 29.93 4.47 -9.97
CA VAL A 60 29.97 4.78 -8.55
C VAL A 60 30.59 3.65 -7.74
N THR A 61 31.38 4.00 -6.73
CA THR A 61 31.91 3.04 -5.74
C THR A 61 31.46 3.31 -4.32
N GLU A 62 31.01 4.54 -4.02
CA GLU A 62 30.60 4.96 -2.68
C GLU A 62 29.22 5.62 -2.68
N LEU A 63 28.50 5.53 -1.56
CA LEU A 63 27.17 6.13 -1.40
C LEU A 63 27.17 7.65 -1.62
N THR A 64 28.22 8.31 -1.15
CA THR A 64 28.42 9.77 -1.25
C THR A 64 28.40 10.25 -2.70
N GLU A 65 28.93 9.46 -3.64
CA GLU A 65 28.92 9.76 -5.06
C GLU A 65 27.51 9.65 -5.66
N LEU A 66 26.70 8.67 -5.22
CA LEU A 66 25.28 8.58 -5.63
C LEU A 66 24.51 9.81 -5.16
N VAL A 67 24.72 10.23 -3.91
CA VAL A 67 24.07 11.42 -3.35
C VAL A 67 24.49 12.68 -4.12
N ASP A 68 25.77 12.84 -4.47
CA ASP A 68 26.24 13.95 -5.29
C ASP A 68 25.64 13.94 -6.70
N ILE A 69 25.53 12.77 -7.34
CA ILE A 69 24.86 12.62 -8.63
C ILE A 69 23.40 13.07 -8.52
N TRP A 70 22.69 12.63 -7.48
CA TRP A 70 21.29 12.97 -7.24
C TRP A 70 21.08 14.46 -6.99
N ASN A 71 21.95 15.09 -6.18
CA ASN A 71 21.91 16.53 -5.92
C ASN A 71 22.19 17.34 -7.19
N LYS A 72 23.16 16.92 -8.01
CA LYS A 72 23.45 17.55 -9.31
C LYS A 72 22.29 17.42 -10.28
N PHE A 73 21.65 16.24 -10.32
CA PHE A 73 20.43 16.03 -11.09
C PHE A 73 19.33 17.01 -10.65
N HIS A 74 19.04 17.09 -9.36
CA HIS A 74 18.02 18.02 -8.83
C HIS A 74 18.33 19.48 -9.13
N SER A 75 19.60 19.89 -9.02
CA SER A 75 20.01 21.26 -9.35
C SER A 75 19.86 21.56 -10.84
N HIS A 76 20.09 20.58 -11.72
CA HIS A 76 20.01 20.76 -13.17
C HIS A 76 18.54 20.80 -13.65
N PHE A 77 17.74 19.83 -13.18
CA PHE A 77 16.35 19.66 -13.61
C PHE A 77 15.34 20.46 -12.76
N GLY A 78 15.76 21.04 -11.64
CA GLY A 78 14.87 21.81 -10.75
C GLY A 78 14.27 23.06 -11.40
N GLY A 79 14.92 23.62 -12.42
CA GLY A 79 14.40 24.75 -13.20
C GLY A 79 13.47 24.36 -14.37
N MET A 80 13.43 23.07 -14.77
CA MET A 80 12.63 22.61 -15.92
C MET A 80 11.13 22.55 -15.63
N THR A 81 10.72 22.58 -14.36
CA THR A 81 9.29 22.65 -13.97
C THR A 81 8.59 23.90 -14.50
N LEU A 82 9.33 24.98 -14.77
CA LEU A 82 8.82 26.22 -15.36
C LEU A 82 8.67 26.17 -16.89
N ALA A 83 9.16 25.11 -17.55
CA ALA A 83 9.16 24.97 -19.01
C ALA A 83 7.90 24.28 -19.58
N GLY A 84 6.92 23.95 -18.73
CA GLY A 84 5.63 23.38 -19.13
C GLY A 84 5.53 21.86 -18.94
N LEU A 85 4.35 21.30 -19.24
CA LEU A 85 4.01 19.90 -18.94
C LEU A 85 4.91 18.87 -19.63
N GLY A 86 5.38 19.13 -20.85
CA GLY A 86 6.27 18.21 -21.57
C GLY A 86 7.62 18.04 -20.86
N ALA A 87 8.22 19.13 -20.39
CA ALA A 87 9.48 19.10 -19.65
C ALA A 87 9.34 18.43 -18.27
N ILE A 88 8.18 18.57 -17.63
CA ILE A 88 7.85 17.82 -16.39
C ILE A 88 7.77 16.33 -16.70
N PHE A 89 7.07 15.94 -17.77
CA PHE A 89 6.92 14.54 -18.16
C PHE A 89 8.29 13.88 -18.46
N GLU A 90 9.14 14.54 -19.25
CA GLU A 90 10.51 14.08 -19.53
C GLU A 90 11.32 13.92 -18.24
N ARG A 91 11.27 14.92 -17.35
CA ARG A 91 11.97 14.88 -16.07
C ARG A 91 11.54 13.68 -15.25
N GLU A 92 10.24 13.47 -15.05
CA GLU A 92 9.74 12.36 -14.23
C GLU A 92 10.06 10.99 -14.83
N MET A 93 10.06 10.86 -16.17
CA MET A 93 10.53 9.64 -16.82
C MET A 93 12.00 9.35 -16.51
N ILE A 94 12.88 10.35 -16.66
CA ILE A 94 14.31 10.20 -16.34
C ILE A 94 14.49 9.89 -14.86
N VAL A 95 13.76 10.55 -13.95
CA VAL A 95 13.80 10.26 -12.51
C VAL A 95 13.53 8.78 -12.26
N GLY A 96 12.45 8.22 -12.82
CA GLY A 96 12.11 6.80 -12.63
C GLY A 96 13.21 5.85 -13.12
N VAL A 97 13.84 6.15 -14.27
CA VAL A 97 14.98 5.37 -14.78
C VAL A 97 16.19 5.46 -13.84
N LEU A 98 16.53 6.66 -13.37
CA LEU A 98 17.68 6.89 -12.50
C LEU A 98 17.46 6.29 -11.10
N GLU A 99 16.24 6.31 -10.56
CA GLU A 99 15.92 5.64 -9.28
C GLU A 99 16.12 4.13 -9.37
N ARG A 100 15.66 3.50 -10.46
CA ARG A 100 15.88 2.07 -10.70
C ARG A 100 17.38 1.74 -10.80
N ALA A 101 18.13 2.49 -11.60
CA ALA A 101 19.58 2.29 -11.73
C ALA A 101 20.33 2.52 -10.41
N THR A 102 19.92 3.52 -9.63
CA THR A 102 20.47 3.81 -8.30
C THR A 102 20.20 2.65 -7.35
N ARG A 103 18.96 2.15 -7.32
CA ARG A 103 18.55 1.01 -6.48
C ARG A 103 19.34 -0.25 -6.82
N GLU A 104 19.54 -0.56 -8.10
CA GLU A 104 20.40 -1.66 -8.53
C GLU A 104 21.85 -1.47 -8.04
N LYS A 105 22.38 -0.26 -8.20
CA LYS A 105 23.74 0.06 -7.79
C LYS A 105 23.93 -0.09 -6.28
N LEU A 106 23.00 0.39 -5.46
CA LEU A 106 23.03 0.24 -4.00
C LEU A 106 23.14 -1.22 -3.58
N VAL A 107 22.38 -2.11 -4.22
CA VAL A 107 22.47 -3.55 -3.97
C VAL A 107 23.84 -4.11 -4.34
N THR A 108 24.44 -3.69 -5.47
CA THR A 108 25.80 -4.14 -5.85
C THR A 108 26.89 -3.67 -4.89
N LEU A 109 26.71 -2.52 -4.25
CA LEU A 109 27.62 -1.98 -3.23
C LEU A 109 27.42 -2.63 -1.85
N GLY A 110 26.45 -3.54 -1.71
CA GLY A 110 26.11 -4.16 -0.43
C GLY A 110 25.45 -3.21 0.56
N ILE A 111 24.96 -2.06 0.08
CA ILE A 111 24.28 -1.07 0.91
C ILE A 111 22.83 -1.52 1.09
N GLN A 112 22.56 -2.10 2.25
CA GLN A 112 21.25 -2.62 2.67
C GLN A 112 20.61 -1.76 3.76
N SER A 113 21.31 -0.71 4.20
CA SER A 113 20.88 0.12 5.33
C SER A 113 19.85 1.17 4.91
N PHE A 114 18.63 1.01 5.42
CA PHE A 114 17.56 2.00 5.40
C PHE A 114 17.75 3.11 6.44
N ALA A 115 18.79 3.03 7.27
CA ALA A 115 18.79 3.62 8.60
C ALA A 115 19.52 4.97 8.73
N SER A 116 20.29 5.44 7.73
CA SER A 116 21.13 6.63 7.91
C SER A 116 20.87 7.78 6.95
N GLU A 117 20.20 7.58 5.81
CA GLU A 117 19.98 8.66 4.85
C GLU A 117 18.54 8.66 4.34
N LYS A 118 17.80 9.74 4.62
CA LYS A 118 16.42 9.96 4.14
C LYS A 118 16.29 9.74 2.62
N GLN A 119 17.35 10.04 1.87
CA GLN A 119 17.45 9.84 0.43
C GLN A 119 17.43 8.36 0.04
N VAL A 120 18.08 7.49 0.82
CA VAL A 120 18.16 6.06 0.56
C VAL A 120 16.80 5.37 0.75
N ARG A 121 16.02 5.78 1.76
CA ARG A 121 14.63 5.33 1.92
C ARG A 121 13.77 5.72 0.71
N SER A 122 14.00 6.89 0.12
CA SER A 122 13.28 7.33 -1.09
C SER A 122 13.43 6.33 -2.24
N PHE A 123 14.64 5.81 -2.49
CA PHE A 123 14.89 4.90 -3.62
C PHE A 123 14.21 3.53 -3.48
N TRP A 124 13.92 3.10 -2.25
CA TRP A 124 13.18 1.86 -1.99
C TRP A 124 11.69 2.06 -1.81
N HIS A 125 11.19 3.30 -1.76
CA HIS A 125 9.77 3.58 -1.71
C HIS A 125 9.06 3.04 -2.97
N PRO A 126 7.87 2.43 -2.82
CA PRO A 126 7.17 1.83 -3.97
C PRO A 126 6.74 2.88 -4.99
N GLU A 127 7.04 2.62 -6.27
CA GLU A 127 6.65 3.50 -7.39
C GLU A 127 5.23 3.17 -7.93
N HIS A 128 4.70 2.01 -7.56
CA HIS A 128 3.39 1.53 -8.02
C HIS A 128 2.31 1.65 -6.95
N ILE A 129 1.14 2.11 -7.37
CA ILE A 129 -0.06 2.29 -6.56
C ILE A 129 -1.12 1.34 -7.10
N VAL A 130 -1.68 0.50 -6.24
CA VAL A 130 -2.83 -0.35 -6.55
C VAL A 130 -4.06 0.31 -5.92
N VAL A 131 -5.08 0.60 -6.72
CA VAL A 131 -6.37 1.08 -6.22
C VAL A 131 -7.23 -0.13 -5.89
N GLY A 132 -7.57 -0.31 -4.62
CA GLY A 132 -8.40 -1.40 -4.12
C GLY A 132 -9.84 -0.98 -3.90
N ASN A 133 -10.79 -1.86 -4.20
CA ASN A 133 -12.23 -1.62 -4.01
C ASN A 133 -12.65 -1.83 -2.55
N PHE A 134 -12.29 -0.90 -1.67
CA PHE A 134 -12.64 -0.91 -0.24
C PHE A 134 -12.50 0.49 0.35
N SER A 135 -12.68 0.62 1.67
CA SER A 135 -12.35 1.81 2.45
C SER A 135 -11.49 1.39 3.64
N VAL A 136 -10.31 2.00 3.82
CA VAL A 136 -9.46 1.75 4.99
C VAL A 136 -10.20 2.14 6.27
N PHE A 137 -10.97 3.23 6.22
CA PHE A 137 -11.71 3.78 7.36
C PHE A 137 -12.87 2.88 7.81
N ASN A 138 -13.50 2.17 6.88
CA ASN A 138 -14.53 1.19 7.21
C ASN A 138 -13.90 -0.16 7.60
N SER A 139 -13.00 -0.70 6.77
CA SER A 139 -12.52 -2.09 6.93
C SER A 139 -11.45 -2.30 8.00
N ILE A 140 -10.59 -1.30 8.25
CA ILE A 140 -9.42 -1.43 9.13
C ILE A 140 -9.10 -0.12 9.88
N ALA A 141 -10.11 0.48 10.52
CA ALA A 141 -10.00 1.81 11.14
C ALA A 141 -8.82 1.96 12.13
N ASP A 142 -8.43 0.91 12.87
CA ASP A 142 -7.27 0.96 13.79
C ASP A 142 -5.96 1.29 13.05
N TYR A 143 -5.86 0.97 11.76
CA TYR A 143 -4.69 1.32 10.93
C TYR A 143 -4.48 2.85 10.88
N VAL A 144 -5.57 3.62 10.72
CA VAL A 144 -5.53 5.08 10.68
C VAL A 144 -5.47 5.65 12.11
N LEU A 145 -6.28 5.14 13.02
CA LEU A 145 -6.45 5.71 14.37
C LEU A 145 -5.25 5.53 15.28
N VAL A 146 -4.66 4.33 15.28
CA VAL A 146 -3.62 3.95 16.24
C VAL A 146 -2.39 3.35 15.58
N GLN A 147 -2.27 3.48 14.26
CA GLN A 147 -1.16 2.93 13.47
C GLN A 147 -1.01 1.41 13.67
N GLN A 148 -2.12 0.71 13.87
CA GLN A 148 -2.11 -0.74 14.02
C GLN A 148 -1.69 -1.37 12.69
N HIS A 149 -0.64 -2.19 12.74
CA HIS A 149 -0.27 -2.98 11.58
C HIS A 149 -1.22 -4.18 11.43
N LEU A 150 -1.75 -4.35 10.23
CA LEU A 150 -2.53 -5.52 9.80
C LEU A 150 -1.85 -6.13 8.58
N PRO A 151 -1.65 -7.46 8.53
CA PRO A 151 -1.02 -8.09 7.38
C PRO A 151 -1.88 -7.93 6.12
N VAL A 152 -1.28 -7.40 5.06
CA VAL A 152 -1.89 -7.32 3.73
C VAL A 152 -1.07 -8.13 2.75
N VAL A 153 -1.72 -9.06 2.05
CA VAL A 153 -1.07 -10.00 1.13
C VAL A 153 -1.86 -10.17 -0.17
N PRO A 154 -1.21 -10.17 -1.34
CA PRO A 154 -1.88 -10.59 -2.57
C PRO A 154 -2.20 -12.09 -2.50
N ILE A 155 -3.26 -12.56 -3.15
CA ILE A 155 -3.59 -14.00 -3.19
C ILE A 155 -3.21 -14.68 -4.51
N SER A 156 -2.89 -13.89 -5.53
CA SER A 156 -2.42 -14.37 -6.83
C SER A 156 -0.89 -14.40 -6.87
N ASN A 157 -0.33 -15.29 -7.69
CA ASN A 157 1.11 -15.32 -7.99
C ASN A 157 2.06 -15.44 -6.79
N LEU A 158 1.59 -15.99 -5.66
CA LEU A 158 2.40 -16.20 -4.45
C LEU A 158 3.60 -17.14 -4.63
N HIS A 159 3.58 -17.96 -5.69
CA HIS A 159 4.68 -18.86 -6.07
C HIS A 159 5.70 -18.19 -7.01
N VAL A 160 5.40 -17.00 -7.52
CA VAL A 160 6.24 -16.25 -8.45
C VAL A 160 7.19 -15.36 -7.65
N HIS A 161 8.44 -15.26 -8.10
CA HIS A 161 9.39 -14.32 -7.53
C HIS A 161 8.90 -12.87 -7.74
N PRO A 162 8.68 -12.08 -6.65
CA PRO A 162 8.04 -10.77 -6.75
C PRO A 162 8.76 -9.83 -7.72
N GLU A 163 7.99 -9.22 -8.62
CA GLU A 163 8.50 -8.25 -9.58
C GLU A 163 8.90 -6.95 -8.89
N THR A 164 8.05 -6.47 -7.99
CA THR A 164 8.21 -5.20 -7.28
C THR A 164 7.39 -5.19 -5.98
N THR A 165 7.32 -4.04 -5.34
CA THR A 165 6.40 -3.75 -4.23
C THR A 165 5.42 -2.66 -4.61
N VAL A 166 4.23 -2.67 -4.01
CA VAL A 166 3.16 -1.69 -4.28
C VAL A 166 2.66 -1.02 -3.00
N ARG A 167 2.00 0.12 -3.15
CA ARG A 167 1.11 0.71 -2.14
C ARG A 167 -0.33 0.34 -2.50
N LEU A 168 -1.11 -0.15 -1.54
CA LEU A 168 -2.53 -0.40 -1.73
C LEU A 168 -3.29 0.82 -1.20
N VAL A 169 -3.98 1.54 -2.06
CA VAL A 169 -4.85 2.66 -1.69
C VAL A 169 -6.30 2.26 -1.83
N ASP A 170 -7.16 2.84 -1.00
CA ASP A 170 -8.60 2.67 -1.13
C ASP A 170 -9.21 3.61 -2.19
N ILE A 171 -10.54 3.58 -2.35
CA ILE A 171 -11.26 4.45 -3.29
C ILE A 171 -11.67 5.80 -2.68
N THR A 172 -11.23 6.11 -1.45
CA THR A 172 -11.57 7.37 -0.81
C THR A 172 -10.79 8.53 -1.44
N CYS A 173 -11.19 9.75 -1.09
CA CYS A 173 -10.49 10.97 -1.51
C CYS A 173 -9.41 11.40 -0.51
N ASP A 174 -9.26 10.66 0.58
CA ASP A 174 -8.32 10.99 1.66
C ASP A 174 -6.99 10.26 1.44
N SER A 175 -5.88 10.98 1.64
CA SER A 175 -4.55 10.40 1.51
C SER A 175 -4.19 9.40 2.61
N ASP A 176 -4.91 9.42 3.74
CA ASP A 176 -4.72 8.47 4.83
C ASP A 176 -5.26 7.07 4.50
N GLY A 177 -6.06 6.93 3.42
CA GLY A 177 -6.53 5.66 2.84
C GLY A 177 -5.45 4.85 2.13
N GLU A 178 -4.21 4.84 2.64
CA GLU A 178 -3.06 4.17 2.03
C GLU A 178 -2.42 3.14 2.97
N ILE A 179 -2.35 1.89 2.48
CA ILE A 179 -1.56 0.81 3.08
C ILE A 179 -0.25 0.62 2.32
N SER A 180 0.84 1.08 2.94
CA SER A 180 2.17 1.04 2.33
C SER A 180 3.25 0.43 3.20
N HIS A 181 2.93 -0.12 4.38
CA HIS A 181 3.91 -0.77 5.25
C HIS A 181 3.80 -2.29 5.21
N PHE A 182 4.96 -2.97 5.11
CA PHE A 182 5.04 -4.43 5.07
C PHE A 182 6.19 -4.94 5.94
N TYR A 183 5.94 -6.04 6.67
CA TYR A 183 6.96 -6.63 7.53
C TYR A 183 8.03 -7.37 6.72
N LEU A 184 9.26 -6.88 6.79
CA LEU A 184 10.43 -7.54 6.22
C LEU A 184 10.90 -8.62 7.19
N GLN A 185 10.78 -9.88 6.79
CA GLN A 185 11.08 -11.02 7.64
C GLN A 185 12.55 -11.02 8.12
N ASN A 186 12.78 -11.45 9.35
CA ASN A 186 14.13 -11.59 9.90
C ASN A 186 14.89 -12.73 9.22
N THR A 187 15.89 -12.39 8.41
CA THR A 187 16.80 -13.36 7.78
C THR A 187 18.23 -12.82 7.71
N ASP A 188 19.23 -13.70 7.79
CA ASP A 188 20.64 -13.30 7.66
C ASP A 188 20.99 -12.79 6.25
N LYS A 189 20.37 -13.40 5.24
CA LYS A 189 20.51 -13.01 3.83
C LYS A 189 19.33 -12.13 3.43
N VAL A 190 19.61 -10.92 2.96
CA VAL A 190 18.59 -10.05 2.35
C VAL A 190 18.16 -10.61 1.00
N TRP A 191 16.86 -10.84 0.84
CA TRP A 191 16.25 -11.13 -0.44
C TRP A 191 15.66 -9.85 -1.03
N PHE A 192 15.59 -9.81 -2.36
CA PHE A 192 15.07 -8.67 -3.09
C PHE A 192 14.05 -9.12 -4.12
N THR A 193 13.14 -8.22 -4.49
CA THR A 193 12.32 -8.31 -5.71
C THR A 193 13.21 -8.26 -6.97
N LYS A 194 12.62 -8.51 -8.15
CA LYS A 194 13.33 -8.35 -9.44
C LYS A 194 13.91 -6.94 -9.59
N ASP A 195 13.13 -5.92 -9.23
CA ASP A 195 13.52 -4.51 -9.26
C ASP A 195 14.36 -4.07 -8.04
N LYS A 196 14.91 -5.00 -7.24
CA LYS A 196 15.89 -4.73 -6.17
C LYS A 196 15.35 -4.00 -4.94
N ARG A 197 14.07 -4.19 -4.62
CA ARG A 197 13.45 -3.79 -3.35
C ARG A 197 13.57 -4.91 -2.32
N PRO A 198 13.87 -4.59 -1.05
CA PRO A 198 14.04 -5.60 0.00
C PRO A 198 12.76 -6.41 0.23
N LEU A 199 12.91 -7.71 0.49
CA LEU A 199 11.84 -8.59 0.96
C LEU A 199 12.06 -9.07 2.39
N THR A 200 13.33 -9.07 2.83
CA THR A 200 13.74 -9.54 4.16
C THR A 200 14.85 -8.65 4.70
N MET A 201 15.09 -8.68 6.01
CA MET A 201 16.14 -7.89 6.65
C MET A 201 16.68 -8.57 7.91
N PRO A 202 18.00 -8.55 8.16
CA PRO A 202 18.55 -8.95 9.45
C PRO A 202 17.91 -8.15 10.60
N GLY A 203 17.44 -8.86 11.62
CA GLY A 203 16.71 -8.31 12.76
C GLY A 203 15.21 -8.23 12.59
N GLY A 204 14.69 -8.32 11.36
CA GLY A 204 13.27 -8.12 11.05
C GLY A 204 12.83 -6.67 11.32
N LYS A 205 12.05 -6.09 10.41
CA LYS A 205 11.60 -4.71 10.60
C LYS A 205 10.42 -4.38 9.71
N MET A 206 9.75 -3.27 10.03
CA MET A 206 8.80 -2.69 9.09
C MET A 206 9.54 -2.03 7.93
N GLY A 207 9.12 -2.35 6.72
CA GLY A 207 9.54 -1.75 5.47
C GLY A 207 8.37 -1.11 4.74
N ASP A 208 8.68 -0.53 3.58
CA ASP A 208 7.69 0.10 2.72
C ASP A 208 7.41 -0.85 1.53
N GLY A 209 6.14 -1.01 1.17
CA GLY A 209 5.65 -1.72 0.00
C GLY A 209 5.24 -3.16 0.22
N ILE A 210 4.06 -3.51 -0.28
CA ILE A 210 3.53 -4.88 -0.32
C ILE A 210 4.16 -5.60 -1.53
N PRO A 211 4.89 -6.71 -1.36
CA PRO A 211 5.50 -7.41 -2.49
C PRO A 211 4.42 -8.09 -3.35
N VAL A 212 4.57 -7.98 -4.68
CA VAL A 212 3.62 -8.53 -5.66
C VAL A 212 4.32 -9.34 -6.73
N GLY A 213 3.64 -10.38 -7.23
CA GLY A 213 4.17 -11.30 -8.24
C GLY A 213 4.38 -10.66 -9.61
N ILE A 214 3.29 -10.50 -10.38
CA ILE A 214 3.29 -9.93 -11.74
C ILE A 214 2.41 -8.69 -11.72
N LEU A 215 2.96 -7.52 -12.08
CA LEU A 215 2.27 -6.24 -11.91
C LEU A 215 1.05 -6.11 -12.83
N ASP A 216 1.20 -6.51 -14.10
CA ASP A 216 0.16 -6.41 -15.14
C ASP A 216 -1.06 -7.31 -14.87
N GLU A 217 -0.91 -8.31 -13.99
CA GLU A 217 -1.98 -9.24 -13.60
C GLU A 217 -2.69 -8.81 -12.31
N LEU A 218 -2.31 -7.67 -11.72
CA LEU A 218 -2.97 -7.17 -10.51
C LEU A 218 -4.40 -6.67 -10.74
N PRO A 219 -4.75 -5.94 -11.81
CA PRO A 219 -6.13 -5.55 -12.05
C PRO A 219 -7.06 -6.78 -12.17
N GLY A 220 -8.13 -6.83 -11.38
CA GLY A 220 -9.03 -7.97 -11.23
C GLY A 220 -8.52 -9.10 -10.33
N SER A 221 -7.30 -8.97 -9.78
CA SER A 221 -6.81 -9.83 -8.70
C SER A 221 -7.27 -9.34 -7.34
N HIS A 222 -6.88 -10.03 -6.27
CA HIS A 222 -7.34 -9.70 -4.92
C HIS A 222 -6.19 -9.65 -3.91
N PHE A 223 -6.40 -8.83 -2.88
CA PHE A 223 -5.62 -8.76 -1.66
C PHE A 223 -6.45 -9.25 -0.48
N ILE A 224 -5.79 -9.81 0.52
CA ILE A 224 -6.39 -10.12 1.81
C ILE A 224 -5.82 -9.18 2.85
N LEU A 225 -6.70 -8.56 3.63
CA LEU A 225 -6.39 -7.91 4.89
C LEU A 225 -6.73 -8.89 6.01
N ALA A 226 -5.70 -9.38 6.70
CA ALA A 226 -5.83 -10.39 7.72
C ALA A 226 -5.89 -9.79 9.12
N LEU A 227 -6.36 -10.59 10.08
CA LEU A 227 -6.41 -10.27 11.51
C LEU A 227 -7.36 -9.11 11.87
N VAL A 228 -8.42 -8.94 11.09
CA VAL A 228 -9.41 -7.85 11.25
C VAL A 228 -10.55 -8.19 12.21
N GLY A 229 -10.68 -9.44 12.67
CA GLY A 229 -11.84 -9.89 13.46
C GLY A 229 -11.92 -9.36 14.90
N ALA A 230 -11.10 -8.38 15.26
CA ALA A 230 -11.16 -7.73 16.58
C ALA A 230 -11.19 -6.21 16.41
N TYR A 231 -12.18 -5.60 17.06
CA TYR A 231 -12.47 -4.17 17.06
C TYR A 231 -12.93 -3.57 15.74
N GLN A 232 -12.41 -3.99 14.57
CA GLN A 232 -12.55 -3.23 13.32
C GLN A 232 -14.01 -2.90 12.98
N ASP A 233 -14.89 -3.91 12.95
CA ASP A 233 -16.33 -3.72 12.71
C ASP A 233 -16.99 -2.77 13.73
N ALA A 234 -16.51 -2.72 14.97
CA ALA A 234 -17.12 -1.89 16.01
C ALA A 234 -16.66 -0.42 15.99
N ILE A 235 -15.59 -0.10 15.25
CA ILE A 235 -15.01 1.25 15.15
C ILE A 235 -14.95 1.74 13.70
N GLU A 236 -15.69 1.08 12.81
CA GLU A 236 -15.77 1.45 11.41
C GLU A 236 -16.32 2.86 11.21
N MET A 237 -15.95 3.46 10.09
CA MET A 237 -16.36 4.82 9.72
C MET A 237 -16.75 4.86 8.26
N ASP A 238 -17.94 5.39 7.98
CA ASP A 238 -18.49 5.52 6.61
C ASP A 238 -17.94 6.76 5.90
N HIS A 239 -16.61 6.88 5.89
CA HIS A 239 -15.92 7.97 5.21
C HIS A 239 -16.30 7.96 3.72
N ASN A 240 -16.62 9.13 3.17
CA ASN A 240 -17.17 9.27 1.81
C ASN A 240 -18.47 8.49 1.53
N LEU A 241 -19.27 8.17 2.56
CA LEU A 241 -20.48 7.34 2.41
C LEU A 241 -20.18 5.98 1.78
N LEU A 242 -19.04 5.40 2.18
CA LEU A 242 -18.70 4.01 1.90
C LEU A 242 -19.05 3.20 3.15
N GLY A 243 -20.26 2.64 3.15
CA GLY A 243 -20.80 1.85 4.26
C GLY A 243 -20.34 0.41 4.28
N ASP A 244 -21.03 -0.39 5.08
CA ASP A 244 -20.63 -1.75 5.44
C ASP A 244 -20.40 -2.66 4.23
N LEU A 245 -19.35 -3.46 4.36
CA LEU A 245 -19.05 -4.55 3.43
C LEU A 245 -20.05 -5.71 3.60
N PRO A 246 -20.26 -6.52 2.56
CA PRO A 246 -21.03 -7.75 2.71
C PRO A 246 -20.28 -8.79 3.55
N ASP A 247 -20.99 -9.43 4.47
CA ASP A 247 -20.47 -10.49 5.33
C ASP A 247 -20.79 -11.88 4.80
N VAL A 248 -19.76 -12.71 4.72
CA VAL A 248 -19.86 -14.11 4.29
C VAL A 248 -19.17 -15.01 5.30
N GLU A 249 -19.90 -15.99 5.82
CA GLU A 249 -19.34 -17.05 6.65
C GLU A 249 -18.85 -18.21 5.78
N LEU A 250 -17.57 -18.56 5.95
CA LEU A 250 -16.96 -19.74 5.36
C LEU A 250 -16.84 -20.84 6.41
N ARG A 251 -17.49 -21.99 6.16
CA ARG A 251 -17.48 -23.13 7.08
C ARG A 251 -16.89 -24.37 6.42
N LEU A 252 -15.78 -24.88 6.98
CA LEU A 252 -15.28 -26.21 6.63
C LEU A 252 -16.17 -27.28 7.28
N ARG A 253 -16.74 -28.16 6.46
CA ARG A 253 -17.59 -29.27 6.91
C ARG A 253 -16.75 -30.51 7.23
N GLU A 254 -17.35 -31.47 7.94
CA GLU A 254 -16.69 -32.72 8.34
C GLU A 254 -16.22 -33.57 7.14
N ASP A 255 -16.84 -33.40 5.97
CA ASP A 255 -16.48 -34.05 4.72
C ASP A 255 -15.35 -33.34 3.94
N ASN A 256 -14.68 -32.35 4.56
CA ASN A 256 -13.67 -31.48 3.95
C ASN A 256 -14.17 -30.61 2.79
N THR A 257 -15.48 -30.35 2.70
CA THR A 257 -16.05 -29.38 1.75
C THR A 257 -16.27 -28.02 2.41
N TRP A 258 -16.18 -26.95 1.62
CA TRP A 258 -16.50 -25.60 2.07
C TRP A 258 -17.99 -25.31 1.88
N GLY A 259 -18.65 -24.86 2.95
CA GLY A 259 -19.93 -24.19 2.90
C GLY A 259 -19.74 -22.67 2.94
N ILE A 260 -20.57 -21.96 2.19
CA ILE A 260 -20.58 -20.50 2.12
C ILE A 260 -21.98 -20.03 2.49
N THR A 261 -22.09 -19.13 3.46
CA THR A 261 -23.37 -18.56 3.91
C THR A 261 -23.27 -17.04 3.93
N TRP A 262 -24.19 -16.36 3.27
CA TRP A 262 -24.31 -14.90 3.37
C TRP A 262 -24.95 -14.55 4.72
N ILE A 263 -24.28 -13.69 5.48
CA ILE A 263 -24.75 -13.23 6.79
C ILE A 263 -25.49 -11.90 6.62
N THR A 264 -24.82 -10.93 5.99
CA THR A 264 -25.33 -9.57 5.76
C THR A 264 -24.94 -9.12 4.35
N GLY A 265 -25.81 -8.35 3.69
CA GLY A 265 -25.50 -7.71 2.42
C GLY A 265 -24.74 -6.40 2.64
N ALA A 266 -24.11 -5.87 1.60
CA ALA A 266 -23.50 -4.55 1.64
C ALA A 266 -24.55 -3.48 1.93
N GLU A 267 -24.13 -2.42 2.62
CA GLU A 267 -25.02 -1.32 2.93
C GLU A 267 -25.41 -0.54 1.66
N SER A 268 -26.70 -0.23 1.52
CA SER A 268 -27.19 0.54 0.39
C SER A 268 -26.97 2.04 0.59
N ILE A 269 -26.72 2.77 -0.51
CA ILE A 269 -26.65 4.24 -0.49
C ILE A 269 -27.92 4.90 0.08
N GLU A 270 -29.09 4.26 -0.07
CA GLU A 270 -30.35 4.76 0.50
C GLU A 270 -30.31 4.76 2.03
N HIS A 271 -29.68 3.76 2.64
CA HIS A 271 -29.57 3.64 4.09
C HIS A 271 -28.57 4.67 4.63
N LEU A 272 -27.38 4.74 4.04
CA LEU A 272 -26.36 5.74 4.37
C LEU A 272 -26.89 7.17 4.31
N LEU A 273 -27.64 7.50 3.25
CA LEU A 273 -28.25 8.82 3.11
C LEU A 273 -29.29 9.09 4.20
N ARG A 274 -30.07 8.09 4.62
CA ARG A 274 -30.99 8.26 5.76
C ARG A 274 -30.25 8.52 7.06
N ASP A 275 -29.15 7.83 7.30
CA ASP A 275 -28.37 7.95 8.54
C ASP A 275 -27.71 9.33 8.68
N VAL A 276 -27.29 9.94 7.57
CA VAL A 276 -26.79 11.32 7.55
C VAL A 276 -27.91 12.37 7.45
N GLY A 277 -29.17 11.97 7.57
CA GLY A 277 -30.32 12.88 7.69
C GLY A 277 -31.06 13.22 6.40
N TYR A 278 -30.73 12.59 5.27
CA TYR A 278 -31.53 12.67 4.02
C TYR A 278 -32.73 11.72 4.05
N ALA A 279 -33.41 11.61 5.19
CA ALA A 279 -34.74 11.02 5.25
C ALA A 279 -35.74 12.01 4.63
N ASP A 280 -36.68 11.50 3.83
CA ASP A 280 -37.81 12.27 3.32
C ASP A 280 -37.44 13.54 2.52
N ILE A 281 -36.59 13.42 1.49
CA ILE A 281 -36.21 14.48 0.53
C ILE A 281 -37.44 15.16 -0.15
N ASN A 282 -38.65 14.61 0.03
CA ASN A 282 -39.91 15.15 -0.47
C ASN A 282 -40.73 15.93 0.59
N VAL A 283 -40.18 16.20 1.78
CA VAL A 283 -40.82 17.03 2.80
C VAL A 283 -40.16 18.41 2.78
N ASP A 284 -40.87 19.39 2.22
CA ASP A 284 -40.45 20.80 2.08
C ASP A 284 -40.56 21.60 3.40
N GLU A 285 -40.84 20.93 4.52
CA GLU A 285 -40.92 21.56 5.83
C GLU A 285 -39.52 21.64 6.45
N ASP A 286 -38.95 22.85 6.47
CA ASP A 286 -37.71 23.13 7.19
C ASP A 286 -37.97 22.99 8.72
N PRO A 287 -37.34 22.01 9.40
CA PRO A 287 -37.57 21.75 10.82
C PRO A 287 -37.12 22.90 11.73
N TYR A 288 -36.36 23.87 11.22
CA TYR A 288 -35.92 25.05 11.94
C TYR A 288 -36.74 26.31 11.62
N MET A 289 -37.64 26.27 10.64
CA MET A 289 -38.47 27.41 10.21
C MET A 289 -39.95 27.26 10.57
N ASN A 290 -40.32 26.23 11.34
CA ASN A 290 -41.65 26.14 11.93
C ASN A 290 -41.77 27.08 13.14
N SER A 291 -42.04 28.36 12.86
CA SER A 291 -42.50 29.39 13.82
C SER A 291 -43.92 29.83 13.53
#